data_AF-A0A258F535-F1
#
_entry.id   AF-A0A258F535-F1
#
_cell.length_a   1.000
_cell.length_b   1.000
_cell.length_c   1.000
_cell.angle_alpha   90.00
_cell.angle_beta   90.00
_cell.angle_gamma   90.00
#
_symmetry.space_group_name_H-M   'P 1'
#
loop_
_entity.id
_entity.type
_entity.pdbx_description
1 polymer ?
#
loop_
_entity_poly.entity_id
_entity_poly.type
_entity_poly.pdbx_seq_one_letter_code
_entity_poly.pdbx_strand_id
1 'polypeptide(L)'
;MLSIFSKKYFVKDLLEGFVDIHNHILPGIDDGAKNTEESLILIKRLMDLGIRQFIPTPHIMHDFYPNTFETIGDSYQELLEAIPRKMQRNISINPAAEYMLDDHFDVLLETENLYPLRGKYILVEMSYFQAPLNFEDIIFKLKTKGYTPILAHPERYSFYHNKFEYYKTLKKLGCLFQLNLLSLGDHYGKSVEKTAIDLIQEGLIDFVGSDVHNENHIKKITELYVNESCINKLKKIIETTNNTFTVI
;
A
#
# COMPACT_ATOMS: atom_id res chain seq x y z
N MET A 1 -37.68 19.68 -5.65
CA MET A 1 -36.46 18.89 -5.95
C MET A 1 -36.17 18.04 -4.74
N LEU A 2 -36.47 16.74 -4.81
CA LEU A 2 -36.17 15.82 -3.71
C LEU A 2 -34.68 15.54 -3.73
N SER A 3 -33.96 16.02 -2.71
CA SER A 3 -32.59 15.61 -2.45
C SER A 3 -32.62 14.15 -2.03
N ILE A 4 -32.20 13.26 -2.93
CA ILE A 4 -31.95 11.85 -2.61
C ILE A 4 -30.61 11.83 -1.88
N PHE A 5 -30.64 11.91 -0.54
CA PHE A 5 -29.45 11.64 0.26
C PHE A 5 -29.12 10.15 0.12
N SER A 6 -28.13 9.82 -0.72
CA SER A 6 -27.57 8.48 -0.74
C SER A 6 -26.91 8.19 0.61
N LYS A 7 -27.18 7.01 1.15
CA LYS A 7 -26.57 6.56 2.40
C LYS A 7 -25.04 6.52 2.22
N LYS A 8 -24.31 7.14 3.14
CA LYS A 8 -22.85 7.11 3.18
C LYS A 8 -22.39 5.87 3.95
N TYR A 9 -21.43 5.15 3.39
CA TYR A 9 -20.79 4.01 4.05
C TYR A 9 -19.33 4.37 4.32
N PHE A 10 -18.96 4.51 5.59
CA PHE A 10 -17.62 4.94 5.96
C PHE A 10 -16.62 3.79 5.86
N VAL A 11 -15.45 4.07 5.29
CA VAL A 11 -14.41 3.05 5.09
C VAL A 11 -13.79 2.62 6.41
N LYS A 12 -13.66 3.53 7.39
CA LYS A 12 -13.15 3.20 8.73
C LYS A 12 -13.90 2.07 9.43
N ASP A 13 -15.18 1.88 9.11
CA ASP A 13 -16.02 0.84 9.73
C ASP A 13 -15.59 -0.58 9.28
N LEU A 14 -14.70 -0.68 8.27
CA LEU A 14 -14.08 -1.93 7.81
C LEU A 14 -12.66 -2.16 8.33
N LEU A 15 -12.06 -1.21 9.06
CA LEU A 15 -10.63 -1.24 9.41
C LEU A 15 -10.32 -1.97 10.73
N GLU A 16 -11.33 -2.39 11.48
CA GLU A 16 -11.13 -3.24 12.66
C GLU A 16 -10.48 -4.58 12.25
N GLY A 17 -9.29 -4.84 12.77
CA GLY A 17 -8.52 -6.04 12.43
C GLY A 17 -7.86 -6.02 11.04
N PHE A 18 -7.90 -4.88 10.32
CA PHE A 18 -7.20 -4.72 9.04
C PHE A 18 -5.69 -4.89 9.22
N VAL A 19 -5.08 -5.65 8.32
CA VAL A 19 -3.63 -5.79 8.18
C VAL A 19 -3.18 -4.75 7.15
N ASP A 20 -2.55 -3.69 7.62
CA ASP A 20 -2.11 -2.61 6.75
C ASP A 20 -0.77 -2.96 6.09
N ILE A 21 -0.83 -3.30 4.80
CA ILE A 21 0.32 -3.84 4.07
C ILE A 21 1.20 -2.78 3.38
N HIS A 22 0.81 -1.51 3.48
CA HIS A 22 1.51 -0.42 2.83
C HIS A 22 1.36 0.84 3.68
N ASN A 23 2.44 1.26 4.35
CA ASN A 23 2.51 2.46 5.18
C ASN A 23 3.96 2.86 5.44
N HIS A 24 4.19 4.12 5.79
CA HIS A 24 5.51 4.72 5.96
C HIS A 24 5.71 5.16 7.42
N ILE A 25 5.47 4.22 8.35
CA ILE A 25 5.58 4.48 9.79
C ILE A 25 7.00 4.31 10.34
N LEU A 26 7.94 3.77 9.55
CA LEU A 26 9.33 3.65 9.99
C LEU A 26 9.98 5.04 10.09
N PRO A 27 10.66 5.35 11.20
CA PRO A 27 11.18 6.69 11.46
C PRO A 27 12.40 7.03 10.59
N GLY A 28 12.38 8.23 10.01
CA GLY A 28 13.57 8.93 9.49
C GLY A 28 14.18 8.32 8.22
N ILE A 29 13.46 7.45 7.52
CA ILE A 29 14.01 6.64 6.43
C ILE A 29 13.44 6.97 5.05
N ASP A 30 12.30 7.66 4.98
CA ASP A 30 11.68 8.16 3.76
C ASP A 30 10.83 9.43 4.04
N ASP A 31 9.83 9.73 3.20
CA ASP A 31 8.89 10.84 3.36
C ASP A 31 7.71 10.58 4.31
N GLY A 32 7.74 9.45 5.02
CA GLY A 32 6.82 9.13 6.10
C GLY A 32 7.15 9.83 7.43
N ALA A 33 7.12 9.05 8.51
CA ALA A 33 7.42 9.56 9.86
C ALA A 33 8.87 10.05 9.96
N LYS A 34 9.09 11.27 10.43
CA LYS A 34 10.46 11.85 10.48
C LYS A 34 11.31 11.34 11.63
N ASN A 35 10.67 10.79 12.66
CA ASN A 35 11.30 10.31 13.88
C ASN A 35 10.34 9.39 14.64
N THR A 36 10.83 8.74 15.69
CA THR A 36 10.05 7.81 16.51
C THR A 36 8.83 8.43 17.18
N GLU A 37 8.87 9.71 17.56
CA GLU A 37 7.70 10.39 18.13
C GLU A 37 6.55 10.46 17.12
N GLU A 38 6.84 10.88 15.88
CA GLU A 38 5.86 10.89 14.79
C GLU A 38 5.36 9.48 14.47
N SER A 39 6.24 8.47 14.41
CA SER A 39 5.84 7.07 14.19
C SER A 39 4.85 6.58 15.26
N LEU A 40 5.11 6.86 16.54
CA LEU A 40 4.22 6.46 17.64
C LEU A 40 2.86 7.16 17.57
N ILE A 41 2.82 8.41 17.11
CA ILE A 41 1.57 9.12 16.86
C ILE A 41 0.79 8.42 15.75
N LEU A 42 1.43 8.12 14.61
CA LEU A 42 0.77 7.43 13.49
C LEU A 42 0.24 6.05 13.91
N ILE A 43 1.05 5.24 14.57
CA ILE A 43 0.65 3.92 15.07
C ILE A 43 -0.56 4.05 15.99
N LYS A 44 -0.53 4.97 16.96
CA LYS A 44 -1.67 5.16 17.88
C LYS A 44 -2.93 5.57 17.14
N ARG A 45 -2.84 6.46 16.15
CA ARG A 45 -3.99 6.91 15.35
C ARG A 45 -4.56 5.80 14.47
N LEU A 46 -3.70 4.98 13.86
CA LEU A 46 -4.12 3.79 13.12
C LEU A 46 -4.75 2.76 14.07
N MET A 47 -4.25 2.65 15.30
CA MET A 47 -4.88 1.84 16.34
C MET A 47 -6.27 2.35 16.73
N ASP A 48 -6.50 3.65 16.75
CA ASP A 48 -7.83 4.22 17.00
C ASP A 48 -8.83 3.85 15.87
N LEU A 49 -8.35 3.46 14.68
CA LEU A 49 -9.15 2.91 13.57
C LEU A 49 -9.29 1.38 13.60
N GLY A 50 -8.76 0.71 14.63
CA GLY A 50 -8.84 -0.75 14.76
C GLY A 50 -7.70 -1.53 14.09
N ILE A 51 -6.74 -0.84 13.45
CA ILE A 51 -5.58 -1.45 12.81
C ILE A 51 -4.56 -1.85 13.90
N ARG A 52 -4.07 -3.09 13.85
CA ARG A 52 -3.08 -3.61 14.83
C ARG A 52 -1.90 -4.33 14.17
N GLN A 53 -2.00 -4.66 12.90
CA GLN A 53 -0.95 -5.35 12.16
C GLN A 53 -0.46 -4.43 11.05
N PHE A 54 0.84 -4.17 11.03
CA PHE A 54 1.48 -3.27 10.10
C PHE A 54 2.60 -3.99 9.36
N ILE A 55 2.66 -3.79 8.05
CA ILE A 55 3.82 -4.09 7.22
C ILE A 55 4.31 -2.76 6.69
N PRO A 56 5.25 -2.08 7.39
CA PRO A 56 5.85 -0.86 6.88
C PRO A 56 6.61 -1.14 5.59
N THR A 57 6.47 -0.27 4.60
CA THR A 57 7.03 -0.42 3.26
C THR A 57 7.73 0.85 2.84
N PRO A 58 8.82 1.26 3.53
CA PRO A 58 9.53 2.45 3.12
C PRO A 58 10.04 2.32 1.69
N HIS A 59 10.18 3.47 1.03
CA HIS A 59 10.67 3.52 -0.34
C HIS A 59 12.09 2.97 -0.46
N ILE A 60 12.33 2.15 -1.48
CA ILE A 60 13.66 1.90 -2.04
C ILE A 60 13.67 2.53 -3.43
N MET A 61 14.33 3.69 -3.52
CA MET A 61 14.41 4.52 -4.72
C MET A 61 15.81 5.14 -4.79
N HIS A 62 16.66 4.67 -5.71
CA HIS A 62 18.12 4.83 -5.61
C HIS A 62 18.60 6.28 -5.38
N ASP A 63 18.01 7.24 -6.10
CA ASP A 63 18.45 8.63 -6.06
C ASP A 63 17.83 9.48 -4.93
N PHE A 64 16.78 8.99 -4.27
CA PHE A 64 16.00 9.76 -3.29
C PHE A 64 15.99 9.09 -1.91
N TYR A 65 15.75 7.79 -1.86
CA TYR A 65 15.67 6.97 -0.67
C TYR A 65 16.47 5.67 -0.91
N PRO A 66 17.82 5.72 -0.77
CA PRO A 66 18.70 4.58 -1.05
C PRO A 66 18.67 3.55 0.08
N ASN A 67 17.47 3.18 0.52
CA ASN A 67 17.26 2.24 1.61
C ASN A 67 17.65 0.83 1.21
N THR A 68 18.17 0.09 2.18
CA THR A 68 18.56 -1.31 2.04
C THR A 68 17.86 -2.16 3.09
N PHE A 69 18.02 -3.48 3.00
CA PHE A 69 17.53 -4.39 4.04
C PHE A 69 18.06 -4.00 5.42
N GLU A 70 19.33 -3.60 5.50
CA GLU A 70 19.99 -3.17 6.73
C GLU A 70 19.41 -1.86 7.26
N THR A 71 19.28 -0.81 6.44
CA THR A 71 18.77 0.49 6.93
C THR A 71 17.32 0.39 7.39
N ILE A 72 16.50 -0.42 6.69
CA ILE A 72 15.12 -0.72 7.10
C ILE A 72 15.11 -1.48 8.42
N GLY A 73 16.02 -2.46 8.58
CA GLY A 73 16.20 -3.21 9.83
C GLY A 73 16.57 -2.31 11.01
N ASP A 74 17.49 -1.37 10.81
CA ASP A 74 17.93 -0.42 11.84
C ASP A 74 16.80 0.52 12.27
N SER A 75 16.09 1.13 11.32
CA SER A 75 14.93 2.00 11.60
C SER A 75 13.79 1.22 12.29
N TYR A 76 13.60 -0.04 11.91
CA TYR A 76 12.65 -0.93 12.60
C TYR A 76 13.06 -1.20 14.05
N GLN A 77 14.34 -1.47 14.34
CA GLN A 77 14.81 -1.64 15.73
C GLN A 77 14.62 -0.36 16.53
N GLU A 78 14.96 0.81 15.98
CA GLU A 78 14.75 2.10 16.63
C GLU A 78 13.27 2.31 17.01
N LEU A 79 12.36 1.98 16.09
CA LEU A 79 10.92 2.04 16.35
C LEU A 79 10.50 1.07 17.46
N LEU A 80 10.95 -0.19 17.42
CA LEU A 80 10.62 -1.18 18.44
C LEU A 80 11.05 -0.74 19.84
N GLU A 81 12.24 -0.17 19.97
CA GLU A 81 12.77 0.35 21.23
C GLU A 81 11.94 1.53 21.77
N ALA A 82 11.43 2.39 20.87
CA ALA A 82 10.59 3.52 21.22
C ALA A 82 9.15 3.12 21.62
N ILE A 83 8.62 2.01 21.11
CA ILE A 83 7.23 1.58 21.40
C ILE A 83 7.09 1.18 22.88
N PRO A 84 6.15 1.80 23.63
CA PRO A 84 5.88 1.40 25.02
C PRO A 84 5.48 -0.07 25.13
N ARG A 85 6.00 -0.80 26.14
CA ARG A 85 5.71 -2.23 26.37
C ARG A 85 4.21 -2.61 26.34
N LYS A 86 3.34 -1.71 26.83
CA LYS A 86 1.88 -1.91 26.80
C LYS A 86 1.31 -1.93 25.39
N MET A 87 1.90 -1.16 24.47
CA MET A 87 1.51 -1.07 23.07
C MET A 87 2.06 -2.26 22.29
N GLN A 88 3.32 -2.66 22.53
CA GLN A 88 3.95 -3.82 21.87
C GLN A 88 3.11 -5.10 21.95
N ARG A 89 2.40 -5.33 23.06
CA ARG A 89 1.54 -6.53 23.24
C ARG A 89 0.30 -6.55 22.36
N ASN A 90 -0.08 -5.41 21.79
CA ASN A 90 -1.33 -5.24 21.06
C ASN A 90 -1.10 -5.03 19.56
N ILE A 91 0.14 -4.89 19.11
CA ILE A 91 0.46 -4.65 17.70
C ILE A 91 1.49 -5.65 17.19
N SER A 92 1.45 -5.90 15.89
CA SER A 92 2.51 -6.59 15.16
C SER A 92 3.05 -5.67 14.07
N ILE A 93 4.37 -5.59 13.95
CA ILE A 93 5.04 -4.82 12.90
C ILE A 93 6.04 -5.76 12.24
N ASN A 94 5.94 -5.95 10.92
CA ASN A 94 6.91 -6.74 10.15
C ASN A 94 7.26 -5.94 8.89
N PRO A 95 8.41 -5.27 8.84
CA PRO A 95 8.74 -4.41 7.70
C PRO A 95 9.00 -5.20 6.42
N ALA A 96 8.83 -4.49 5.31
CA ALA A 96 9.13 -4.88 3.94
C ALA A 96 9.65 -3.62 3.21
N ALA A 97 9.53 -3.56 1.88
CA ALA A 97 9.87 -2.36 1.11
C ALA A 97 8.87 -2.10 -0.02
N GLU A 98 8.69 -0.83 -0.38
CA GLU A 98 8.10 -0.41 -1.64
C GLU A 98 9.24 -0.10 -2.63
N TYR A 99 9.35 -0.90 -3.69
CA TYR A 99 10.44 -0.75 -4.67
C TYR A 99 10.02 0.14 -5.83
N MET A 100 10.73 1.24 -6.04
CA MET A 100 10.65 1.99 -7.30
C MET A 100 11.24 1.13 -8.43
N LEU A 101 10.51 0.96 -9.52
CA LEU A 101 11.01 0.30 -10.73
C LEU A 101 11.88 1.25 -11.56
N ASP A 102 13.03 1.62 -10.99
CA ASP A 102 14.09 2.40 -11.63
C ASP A 102 15.18 1.49 -12.25
N ASP A 103 16.21 2.11 -12.84
CA ASP A 103 17.33 1.37 -13.46
C ASP A 103 18.13 0.53 -12.44
N HIS A 104 18.04 0.84 -11.14
CA HIS A 104 18.72 0.10 -10.08
C HIS A 104 17.95 -1.16 -9.68
N PHE A 105 16.63 -1.22 -9.91
CA PHE A 105 15.82 -2.37 -9.56
C PHE A 105 16.28 -3.67 -10.23
N ASP A 106 16.72 -3.61 -11.50
CA ASP A 106 17.25 -4.79 -12.20
C ASP A 106 18.50 -5.36 -11.50
N VAL A 107 19.36 -4.50 -10.95
CA VAL A 107 20.55 -4.91 -10.17
C VAL A 107 20.12 -5.58 -8.86
N LEU A 108 19.16 -5.00 -8.15
CA LEU A 108 18.62 -5.58 -6.91
C LEU A 108 18.02 -6.97 -7.18
N LEU A 109 17.30 -7.12 -8.28
CA LEU A 109 16.68 -8.39 -8.68
C LEU A 109 17.70 -9.49 -8.98
N GLU A 110 18.88 -9.14 -9.51
CA GLU A 110 19.98 -10.08 -9.74
C GLU A 110 20.58 -10.62 -8.43
N THR A 111 20.71 -9.77 -7.41
CA THR A 111 21.29 -10.14 -6.10
C THR A 111 20.35 -10.96 -5.19
N GLU A 112 19.07 -11.08 -5.55
CA GLU A 112 18.00 -11.80 -4.83
C GLU A 112 17.68 -11.35 -3.39
N ASN A 113 18.22 -10.20 -2.96
CA ASN A 113 18.02 -9.67 -1.61
C ASN A 113 16.83 -8.68 -1.53
N LEU A 114 15.67 -9.07 -2.10
CA LEU A 114 14.45 -8.27 -2.01
C LEU A 114 13.76 -8.49 -0.66
N TYR A 115 13.10 -7.46 -0.14
CA TYR A 115 12.37 -7.48 1.12
C TYR A 115 10.85 -7.63 0.86
N PRO A 116 10.30 -8.86 0.87
CA PRO A 116 8.90 -9.11 0.56
C PRO A 116 7.97 -8.71 1.71
N LEU A 117 6.74 -8.33 1.34
CA LEU A 117 5.62 -8.15 2.28
C LEU A 117 5.36 -9.43 3.10
N ARG A 118 5.35 -10.57 2.40
CA ARG A 118 5.22 -11.91 2.97
C ARG A 118 5.60 -12.95 1.92
N GLY A 119 6.33 -13.99 2.32
CA GLY A 119 6.72 -15.06 1.40
C GLY A 119 7.48 -14.50 0.20
N LYS A 120 6.83 -14.48 -0.96
CA LYS A 120 7.40 -13.99 -2.22
C LYS A 120 6.60 -12.84 -2.86
N TYR A 121 5.73 -12.18 -2.09
CA TYR A 121 5.02 -10.98 -2.55
C TYR A 121 5.92 -9.74 -2.44
N ILE A 122 6.20 -9.08 -3.56
CA ILE A 122 7.03 -7.85 -3.61
C ILE A 122 6.14 -6.67 -3.98
N LEU A 123 6.17 -5.61 -3.18
CA LEU A 123 5.49 -4.36 -3.51
C LEU A 123 6.39 -3.53 -4.43
N VAL A 124 5.85 -3.11 -5.56
CA VAL A 124 6.57 -2.30 -6.55
C VAL A 124 5.74 -1.08 -6.93
N GLU A 125 6.41 0.01 -7.21
CA GLU A 125 5.81 1.23 -7.72
C GLU A 125 6.58 1.74 -8.95
N MET A 126 6.03 2.74 -9.62
CA MET A 126 6.69 3.38 -10.76
C MET A 126 6.46 4.88 -10.77
N SER A 127 7.20 5.59 -11.61
CA SER A 127 7.00 7.01 -11.83
C SER A 127 5.55 7.33 -12.22
N TYR A 128 4.96 8.33 -11.57
CA TYR A 128 3.63 8.83 -11.91
C TYR A 128 3.56 9.48 -13.30
N PHE A 129 4.71 9.82 -13.91
CA PHE A 129 4.79 10.42 -15.24
C PHE A 129 4.67 9.39 -16.35
N GLN A 130 5.34 8.24 -16.21
CA GLN A 130 5.33 7.16 -17.19
C GLN A 130 5.77 5.84 -16.56
N ALA A 131 5.29 4.73 -17.11
CA ALA A 131 5.81 3.42 -16.79
C ALA A 131 7.23 3.21 -17.37
N PRO A 132 8.04 2.33 -16.76
CA PRO A 132 9.26 1.81 -17.37
C PRO A 132 8.95 1.14 -18.71
N LEU A 133 9.82 1.35 -19.71
CA LEU A 133 9.63 0.76 -21.05
C LEU A 133 9.66 -0.77 -21.01
N ASN A 134 10.39 -1.34 -20.07
CA ASN A 134 10.57 -2.77 -19.83
C ASN A 134 9.67 -3.32 -18.71
N PHE A 135 8.57 -2.66 -18.34
CA PHE A 135 7.76 -3.07 -17.19
C PHE A 135 7.25 -4.52 -17.25
N GLU A 136 6.82 -4.98 -18.44
CA GLU A 136 6.36 -6.37 -18.63
C GLU A 136 7.51 -7.37 -18.48
N ASP A 137 8.72 -7.01 -18.93
CA ASP A 137 9.92 -7.83 -18.75
C ASP A 137 10.32 -7.91 -17.27
N ILE A 138 10.21 -6.80 -16.53
CA ILE A 138 10.44 -6.77 -15.08
C ILE A 138 9.47 -7.72 -14.36
N ILE A 139 8.17 -7.68 -14.70
CA ILE A 139 7.18 -8.61 -14.15
C ILE A 139 7.59 -10.05 -14.47
N PHE A 140 7.95 -10.35 -15.71
CA PHE A 140 8.37 -11.69 -16.10
C PHE A 140 9.61 -12.16 -15.32
N LYS A 141 10.65 -11.33 -15.18
CA LYS A 141 11.85 -11.65 -14.39
C LYS A 141 11.53 -11.91 -12.92
N LEU A 142 10.65 -11.11 -12.30
CA LEU A 142 10.20 -11.35 -10.92
C LEU A 142 9.53 -12.72 -10.81
N LYS A 143 8.61 -13.04 -11.74
CA LYS A 143 7.90 -14.32 -11.77
C LYS A 143 8.84 -15.52 -11.96
N THR A 144 9.84 -15.43 -12.83
CA THR A 144 10.80 -16.53 -13.04
C THR A 144 11.70 -16.77 -11.82
N LYS A 145 11.97 -15.73 -11.03
CA LYS A 145 12.63 -15.83 -9.70
C LYS A 145 11.68 -16.25 -8.57
N GLY A 146 10.43 -16.56 -8.88
CA GLY A 146 9.41 -17.02 -7.92
C GLY A 146 8.73 -15.91 -7.12
N TYR A 147 9.05 -14.64 -7.39
CA TYR A 147 8.35 -13.50 -6.81
C TYR A 147 6.98 -13.29 -7.46
N THR A 148 6.06 -12.69 -6.73
CA THR A 148 4.76 -12.20 -7.24
C THR A 148 4.72 -10.69 -7.03
N PRO A 149 4.83 -9.88 -8.10
CA PRO A 149 4.76 -8.44 -7.98
C PRO A 149 3.35 -8.00 -7.60
N ILE A 150 3.27 -7.04 -6.69
CA ILE A 150 2.08 -6.26 -6.37
C ILE A 150 2.40 -4.83 -6.77
N LEU A 151 1.73 -4.32 -7.81
CA LEU A 151 1.80 -2.92 -8.18
C LEU A 151 1.03 -2.09 -7.16
N ALA A 152 1.74 -1.22 -6.46
CA ALA A 152 1.17 -0.24 -5.55
C ALA A 152 0.34 0.79 -6.34
N HIS A 153 -0.81 1.13 -5.75
CA HIS A 153 -1.71 2.22 -6.15
C HIS A 153 -1.88 2.40 -7.68
N PRO A 154 -2.26 1.34 -8.43
CA PRO A 154 -2.37 1.37 -9.90
C PRO A 154 -3.33 2.44 -10.44
N GLU A 155 -4.27 2.87 -9.61
CA GLU A 155 -5.20 3.97 -9.88
C GLU A 155 -4.55 5.36 -9.94
N ARG A 156 -3.34 5.54 -9.39
CA ARG A 156 -2.62 6.82 -9.42
C ARG A 156 -1.89 7.07 -10.74
N TYR A 157 -1.67 6.04 -11.56
CA TYR A 157 -1.00 6.16 -12.85
C TYR A 157 -1.93 6.69 -13.95
N SER A 158 -2.00 8.02 -14.07
CA SER A 158 -2.91 8.71 -15.00
C SER A 158 -2.80 8.27 -16.46
N PHE A 159 -1.61 7.86 -16.91
CA PHE A 159 -1.37 7.34 -18.26
C PHE A 159 -2.05 5.99 -18.55
N TYR A 160 -2.58 5.30 -17.54
CA TYR A 160 -3.38 4.09 -17.67
C TYR A 160 -4.89 4.31 -17.52
N HIS A 161 -5.37 5.48 -17.09
CA HIS A 161 -6.80 5.72 -16.80
C HIS A 161 -7.73 5.42 -18.00
N ASN A 162 -7.23 5.62 -19.23
CA ASN A 162 -7.97 5.35 -20.47
C ASN A 162 -7.53 4.04 -21.17
N LYS A 163 -6.71 3.22 -20.51
CA LYS A 163 -6.13 1.99 -21.06
C LYS A 163 -6.52 0.78 -20.21
N PHE A 164 -7.82 0.62 -19.98
CA PHE A 164 -8.31 -0.39 -19.05
C PHE A 164 -7.92 -1.84 -19.41
N GLU A 165 -7.82 -2.14 -20.71
CA GLU A 165 -7.32 -3.42 -21.19
C GLU A 165 -5.87 -3.68 -20.80
N TYR A 166 -5.06 -2.63 -20.60
CA TYR A 166 -3.68 -2.78 -20.16
C TYR A 166 -3.61 -3.29 -18.71
N TYR A 167 -4.47 -2.81 -17.81
CA TYR A 167 -4.58 -3.39 -16.46
C TYR A 167 -4.85 -4.90 -16.52
N LYS A 168 -5.76 -5.34 -17.40
CA LYS A 168 -6.04 -6.78 -17.60
C LYS A 168 -4.83 -7.53 -18.17
N THR A 169 -4.03 -6.92 -19.04
CA THR A 169 -2.76 -7.50 -19.51
C THR A 169 -1.80 -7.73 -18.35
N LEU A 170 -1.58 -6.74 -17.48
CA LEU A 170 -0.72 -6.88 -16.31
C LEU A 170 -1.19 -8.01 -15.36
N LYS A 171 -2.51 -8.12 -15.15
CA LYS A 171 -3.11 -9.22 -14.39
C LYS A 171 -2.80 -10.59 -15.01
N LYS A 172 -2.89 -10.72 -16.34
CA LYS A 172 -2.55 -11.97 -17.06
C LYS A 172 -1.07 -12.33 -16.96
N LEU A 173 -0.19 -11.34 -16.88
CA LEU A 173 1.24 -11.53 -16.62
C LEU A 173 1.54 -11.94 -15.16
N GLY A 174 0.52 -11.95 -14.29
CA GLY A 174 0.64 -12.36 -12.89
C GLY A 174 1.06 -11.23 -11.95
N CYS A 175 0.92 -9.98 -12.38
CA CYS A 175 1.03 -8.81 -11.50
C CYS A 175 -0.29 -8.61 -10.74
N LEU A 176 -0.19 -8.45 -9.42
CA LEU A 176 -1.31 -8.15 -8.54
C LEU A 176 -1.38 -6.65 -8.27
N PHE A 177 -2.50 -6.17 -7.77
CA PHE A 177 -2.78 -4.75 -7.57
C PHE A 177 -3.17 -4.48 -6.11
N GLN A 178 -2.51 -3.49 -5.51
CA GLN A 178 -2.87 -2.96 -4.20
C GLN A 178 -3.44 -1.56 -4.36
N LEU A 179 -4.70 -1.37 -3.98
CA LEU A 179 -5.39 -0.09 -3.98
C LEU A 179 -4.99 0.73 -2.74
N ASN A 180 -4.68 2.02 -2.91
CA ASN A 180 -4.53 2.96 -1.80
C ASN A 180 -5.92 3.44 -1.31
N LEU A 181 -6.17 3.34 0.00
CA LEU A 181 -7.43 3.76 0.62
C LEU A 181 -7.82 5.21 0.30
N LEU A 182 -6.88 6.15 0.33
CA LEU A 182 -7.13 7.56 0.06
C LEU A 182 -7.56 7.83 -1.38
N SER A 183 -7.22 6.93 -2.32
CA SER A 183 -7.67 7.02 -3.70
C SER A 183 -9.17 6.85 -3.86
N LEU A 184 -9.91 6.36 -2.85
CA LEU A 184 -11.37 6.29 -2.90
C LEU A 184 -12.06 7.63 -2.58
N GLY A 185 -11.29 8.64 -2.19
CA GLY A 185 -11.75 10.01 -2.00
C GLY A 185 -11.12 10.96 -3.01
N ASP A 186 -11.27 12.26 -2.77
CA ASP A 186 -10.74 13.30 -3.66
C ASP A 186 -9.27 13.67 -3.41
N HIS A 187 -8.56 12.92 -2.56
CA HIS A 187 -7.21 13.26 -2.13
C HIS A 187 -6.22 13.44 -3.29
N TYR A 188 -6.24 12.51 -4.25
CA TYR A 188 -5.39 12.53 -5.44
C TYR A 188 -6.12 13.05 -6.69
N GLY A 189 -7.33 13.62 -6.52
CA GLY A 189 -8.16 14.16 -7.59
C GLY A 189 -9.20 13.17 -8.14
N LYS A 190 -10.18 13.72 -8.85
CA LYS A 190 -11.38 12.99 -9.30
C LYS A 190 -11.12 11.90 -10.33
N SER A 191 -10.07 12.01 -11.14
CA SER A 191 -9.69 10.97 -12.09
C SER A 191 -9.14 9.73 -11.39
N VAL A 192 -8.36 9.92 -10.32
CA VAL A 192 -7.87 8.82 -9.47
C VAL A 192 -9.04 8.18 -8.72
N GLU A 193 -9.93 8.97 -8.12
CA GLU A 193 -11.16 8.47 -7.46
C GLU A 193 -12.00 7.60 -8.39
N LYS A 194 -12.25 8.09 -9.61
CA LYS A 194 -13.00 7.34 -10.62
C LYS A 194 -12.29 6.03 -10.98
N THR A 195 -10.98 6.08 -11.25
CA THR A 195 -10.20 4.89 -11.64
C THR A 195 -10.15 3.87 -10.49
N ALA A 196 -9.98 4.31 -9.25
CA ALA A 196 -10.03 3.46 -8.06
C ALA A 196 -11.34 2.67 -7.98
N ILE A 197 -12.47 3.38 -8.13
CA ILE A 197 -13.80 2.77 -8.10
C ILE A 197 -13.97 1.81 -9.29
N ASP A 198 -13.57 2.22 -10.50
CA ASP A 198 -13.67 1.38 -11.71
C ASP A 198 -12.87 0.07 -11.55
N LEU A 199 -11.63 0.14 -11.04
CA LEU A 199 -10.80 -1.05 -10.78
C LEU A 199 -11.42 -2.00 -9.75
N ILE A 200 -12.04 -1.47 -8.68
CA ILE A 200 -12.79 -2.29 -7.72
C ILE A 200 -14.01 -2.93 -8.40
N GLN A 201 -14.76 -2.17 -9.19
CA GLN A 201 -15.98 -2.67 -9.84
C GLN A 201 -15.69 -3.76 -10.85
N GLU A 202 -14.57 -3.68 -11.56
CA GLU A 202 -14.11 -4.67 -12.52
C GLU A 202 -13.37 -5.85 -11.86
N GLY A 203 -13.19 -5.82 -10.53
CA GLY A 203 -12.57 -6.92 -9.77
C GLY A 203 -11.07 -7.09 -10.05
N LEU A 204 -10.38 -6.00 -10.37
CA LEU A 204 -8.95 -6.02 -10.70
C LEU A 204 -8.04 -5.80 -9.49
N ILE A 205 -8.57 -5.22 -8.40
CA ILE A 205 -7.83 -5.00 -7.15
C ILE A 205 -7.78 -6.30 -6.34
N ASP A 206 -6.58 -6.71 -5.91
CA ASP A 206 -6.36 -7.89 -5.07
C ASP A 206 -6.25 -7.51 -3.59
N PHE A 207 -5.60 -6.38 -3.30
CA PHE A 207 -5.29 -5.95 -1.95
C PHE A 207 -5.57 -4.47 -1.73
N VAL A 208 -5.58 -4.07 -0.46
CA VAL A 208 -5.70 -2.69 -0.02
C VAL A 208 -4.57 -2.36 0.95
N GLY A 209 -4.10 -1.12 0.92
CA GLY A 209 -3.11 -0.57 1.85
C GLY A 209 -3.43 0.90 2.15
N SER A 210 -2.96 1.41 3.27
CA SER A 210 -3.28 2.78 3.69
C SER A 210 -2.43 3.85 3.00
N ASP A 211 -1.17 3.52 2.68
CA ASP A 211 -0.18 4.45 2.13
C ASP A 211 -0.03 5.71 3.02
N VAL A 212 -0.12 5.49 4.34
CA VAL A 212 -0.09 6.55 5.34
C VAL A 212 1.33 7.01 5.58
N HIS A 213 1.53 8.31 5.39
CA HIS A 213 2.80 9.02 5.63
C HIS A 213 2.70 10.01 6.80
N ASN A 214 1.50 10.49 7.13
CA ASN A 214 1.29 11.53 8.15
C ASN A 214 -0.15 11.50 8.74
N GLU A 215 -0.39 12.23 9.82
CA GLU A 215 -1.71 12.25 10.50
C GLU A 215 -2.86 12.75 9.61
N ASN A 216 -2.58 13.64 8.64
CA ASN A 216 -3.61 14.16 7.74
C ASN A 216 -4.13 13.07 6.79
N HIS A 217 -3.31 12.09 6.42
CA HIS A 217 -3.76 10.90 5.67
C HIS A 217 -4.77 10.11 6.50
N ILE A 218 -4.46 9.84 7.77
CA ILE A 218 -5.35 9.10 8.68
C ILE A 218 -6.67 9.84 8.89
N LYS A 219 -6.62 11.17 9.06
CA LYS A 219 -7.83 12.00 9.17
C LYS A 219 -8.73 11.83 7.95
N LYS A 220 -8.16 11.91 6.74
CA LYS A 220 -8.91 11.72 5.49
C LYS A 220 -9.51 10.31 5.37
N ILE A 221 -8.75 9.26 5.73
CA ILE A 221 -9.27 7.89 5.77
C ILE A 221 -10.45 7.76 6.76
N THR A 222 -10.37 8.45 7.91
CA THR A 222 -11.42 8.43 8.95
C THR A 222 -12.74 9.04 8.45
N GLU A 223 -12.66 10.05 7.59
CA GLU A 223 -13.81 10.77 7.02
C GLU A 223 -14.28 10.17 5.69
N LEU A 224 -13.50 9.26 5.11
CA LEU A 224 -13.74 8.64 3.81
C LEU A 224 -15.01 7.78 3.81
N TYR A 225 -15.85 8.00 2.81
CA TYR A 225 -17.05 7.19 2.57
C TYR A 225 -17.21 6.88 1.09
N VAL A 226 -17.84 5.76 0.81
CA VAL A 226 -18.16 5.30 -0.55
C VAL A 226 -19.63 4.88 -0.64
N ASN A 227 -20.08 4.54 -1.85
CA ASN A 227 -21.42 3.97 -2.05
C ASN A 227 -21.50 2.49 -1.65
N GLU A 228 -22.72 1.95 -1.58
CA GLU A 228 -22.99 0.58 -1.16
C GLU A 228 -22.31 -0.48 -2.04
N SER A 229 -22.28 -0.27 -3.36
CA SER A 229 -21.64 -1.22 -4.28
C SER A 229 -20.13 -1.31 -4.00
N CYS A 230 -19.49 -0.16 -3.83
CA CYS A 230 -18.06 -0.07 -3.57
C CYS A 230 -17.70 -0.66 -2.20
N ILE A 231 -18.40 -0.30 -1.12
CA ILE A 231 -18.08 -0.80 0.23
C ILE A 231 -18.21 -2.34 0.32
N ASN A 232 -19.20 -2.93 -0.36
CA ASN A 232 -19.42 -4.38 -0.35
C ASN A 232 -18.30 -5.14 -1.08
N LYS A 233 -17.73 -4.58 -2.15
CA LYS A 233 -16.56 -5.14 -2.83
C LYS A 233 -15.29 -4.91 -2.03
N LEU A 234 -15.10 -3.70 -1.51
CA LEU A 234 -13.96 -3.33 -0.68
C LEU A 234 -13.81 -4.25 0.53
N LYS A 235 -14.92 -4.59 1.20
CA LYS A 235 -14.92 -5.55 2.31
C LYS A 235 -14.27 -6.90 1.94
N LYS A 236 -14.59 -7.45 0.77
CA LYS A 236 -14.02 -8.74 0.31
C LYS A 236 -12.53 -8.62 0.00
N ILE A 237 -12.10 -7.48 -0.53
CA ILE A 237 -10.69 -7.21 -0.82
C ILE A 237 -9.92 -7.08 0.51
N ILE A 238 -10.46 -6.35 1.50
CA ILE A 238 -9.90 -6.27 2.87
C ILE A 238 -9.79 -7.66 3.51
N GLU A 239 -10.84 -8.48 3.43
CA GLU A 239 -10.79 -9.88 3.90
C GLU A 239 -9.66 -10.68 3.21
N THR A 240 -9.46 -10.46 1.90
CA THR A 240 -8.39 -11.10 1.13
C THR A 240 -7.01 -10.62 1.58
N THR A 241 -6.82 -9.31 1.78
CA THR A 241 -5.59 -8.74 2.36
C THR A 241 -5.29 -9.35 3.72
N ASN A 242 -6.27 -9.36 4.64
CA ASN A 242 -6.09 -9.88 5.99
C ASN A 242 -5.71 -11.37 5.97
N ASN A 243 -6.43 -12.20 5.22
CA ASN A 243 -6.16 -13.64 5.12
C ASN A 243 -4.78 -13.95 4.53
N THR A 244 -4.30 -13.08 3.62
CA THR A 244 -3.01 -13.28 2.96
C THR A 244 -1.85 -12.86 3.87
N PHE A 245 -2.00 -11.74 4.57
CA PHE A 245 -0.88 -11.06 5.24
C PHE A 245 -0.89 -11.13 6.77
N THR A 246 -1.99 -11.57 7.42
CA THR A 246 -2.02 -11.74 8.87
C THR A 246 -0.90 -12.66 9.37
N VAL A 247 -0.27 -12.28 10.48
CA VAL A 247 0.76 -13.07 11.17
C VAL A 247 0.28 -13.65 12.50
N ILE A 248 -0.99 -13.39 12.83
CA ILE A 248 -1.71 -13.91 14.00
C ILE A 248 -2.63 -15.04 13.54
#